data_AF-A0A9X3PW12-F1
#
_entry.id   AF-A0A9X3PW12-F1
#
_cell.length_a   1.000
_cell.length_b   1.000
_cell.length_c   1.000
_cell.angle_alpha   90.00
_cell.angle_beta   90.00
_cell.angle_gamma   90.00
#
_symmetry.space_group_name_H-M   'P 1'
#
loop_
_entity.id
_entity.type
_entity.pdbx_description
1 polymer ?
#
loop_
_entity_poly.entity_id
_entity_poly.type
_entity_poly.pdbx_seq_one_letter_code
_entity_poly.pdbx_strand_id
1 'polypeptide(L)' 'MKLHTLTPSVGAKKKPKRVGRGPGSGHGKTATRGHKG' A
#
# COMPACT_ATOMS: atom_id res chain seq x y z
N MET A 1 -9.64 26.64 14.05
CA MET A 1 -9.06 25.74 13.02
C MET A 1 -10.20 25.09 12.24
N LYS A 2 -10.10 24.95 10.91
CA LYS A 2 -11.15 24.31 10.09
C LYS A 2 -10.83 22.82 9.92
N LEU A 3 -11.79 21.94 10.18
CA LEU A 3 -11.54 20.48 10.18
C LEU A 3 -11.08 19.93 8.82
N HIS A 4 -11.54 20.53 7.71
CA HIS A 4 -11.23 20.08 6.34
C HIS A 4 -9.83 20.47 5.85
N THR A 5 -9.12 21.35 6.56
CA THR A 5 -7.77 21.77 6.19
C THR A 5 -6.68 21.01 6.95
N LEU A 6 -7.05 20.02 7.76
CA LEU A 6 -6.11 19.23 8.54
C LEU A 6 -5.39 18.21 7.63
N THR A 7 -4.12 18.44 7.36
CA THR A 7 -3.25 17.51 6.63
C THR A 7 -2.19 16.93 7.57
N PRO A 8 -1.88 15.62 7.48
CA PRO A 8 -0.78 15.05 8.25
C PRO A 8 0.57 15.62 7.79
N SER A 9 1.59 15.52 8.64
CA SER A 9 2.96 15.84 8.24
C SER A 9 3.43 14.91 7.11
N VAL A 10 4.37 15.40 6.30
CA VAL A 10 4.93 14.64 5.17
C VAL A 10 5.51 13.32 5.67
N GLY A 11 5.09 12.20 5.07
CA GLY A 11 5.55 10.87 5.41
C GLY A 11 4.87 10.21 6.62
N ALA A 12 4.03 10.91 7.38
CA ALA A 12 3.35 10.34 8.55
C ALA A 12 2.35 9.22 8.21
N LYS A 13 1.79 9.22 6.99
CA LYS A 13 0.88 8.18 6.53
C LYS A 13 1.45 7.47 5.30
N LYS A 14 1.81 6.20 5.46
CA LYS A 14 2.21 5.30 4.38
C LYS A 14 1.04 4.42 3.98
N LYS A 15 0.88 4.17 2.67
CA LYS A 15 -0.15 3.25 2.17
C LYS A 15 0.26 1.80 2.50
N PRO A 16 -0.65 0.95 3.00
CA PRO A 16 -0.34 -0.45 3.24
C PRO A 16 -0.12 -1.18 1.91
N LYS A 17 0.74 -2.19 1.94
CA LYS A 17 0.97 -3.09 0.81
C LYS A 17 -0.31 -3.88 0.52
N ARG A 18 -0.81 -3.82 -0.72
CA ARG A 18 -1.98 -4.60 -1.16
C ARG A 18 -1.55 -5.78 -2.02
N VAL A 19 -1.35 -6.93 -1.37
CA VAL A 19 -0.92 -8.19 -2.03
C VAL A 19 -2.06 -8.88 -2.78
N GLY A 20 -1.74 -9.62 -3.84
CA GLY A 20 -2.72 -10.42 -4.59
C GLY A 20 -3.80 -9.58 -5.31
N ARG A 21 -3.40 -8.44 -5.91
CA ARG A 21 -4.31 -7.51 -6.62
C ARG A 21 -3.90 -7.32 -8.09
N GLY A 22 -3.56 -8.42 -8.75
CA GLY A 22 -3.16 -8.43 -10.15
C GLY A 22 -1.72 -7.95 -10.43
N PRO A 23 -1.22 -8.13 -11.66
CA PRO A 23 0.17 -7.84 -12.02
C PRO A 23 0.52 -6.35 -11.86
N GLY A 24 -0.41 -5.44 -12.18
CA GLY A 24 -0.21 -4.00 -12.04
C GLY A 24 0.00 -3.52 -10.59
N SER A 25 -0.33 -4.34 -9.59
CA SER A 25 -0.04 -3.99 -8.20
C SER A 25 1.41 -4.25 -7.78
N GLY A 26 2.22 -4.89 -8.63
CA GLY A 26 3.58 -5.36 -8.32
C GLY A 26 3.63 -6.52 -7.32
N HIS A 27 2.48 -6.92 -6.78
CA HIS A 27 2.36 -7.91 -5.72
C HIS A 27 1.29 -8.96 -6.04
N GLY A 28 0.86 -9.06 -7.31
CA GLY A 28 -0.24 -9.93 -7.72
C GLY A 28 0.14 -11.39 -7.88
N LYS A 29 1.27 -11.69 -8.54
CA LYS A 29 1.59 -13.05 -8.98
C LYS A 29 1.75 -14.02 -7.83
N THR A 30 2.78 -13.82 -7.01
CA THR A 30 3.12 -14.71 -5.89
C THR A 30 2.64 -14.18 -4.55
N ALA A 31 1.89 -13.07 -4.53
CA ALA A 31 1.57 -12.34 -3.31
C ALA A 31 2.82 -12.06 -2.43
N THR A 32 3.98 -11.88 -3.07
CA THR A 32 5.30 -11.73 -2.42
C THR A 32 5.79 -12.90 -1.59
N ARG A 33 5.24 -14.10 -1.82
CA ARG A 33 5.65 -15.33 -1.13
C ARG A 33 6.63 -16.20 -1.93
N GLY A 34 7.01 -15.78 -3.13
CA GLY A 34 7.86 -16.59 -4.02
C GLY A 34 7.12 -17.77 -4.66
N HIS A 35 7.87 -18.77 -5.12
CA HIS A 35 7.32 -20.01 -5.68
C HIS A 35 7.80 -21.18 -4.83
N LYS A 36 6.89 -22.12 -4.52
CA LYS A 36 7.13 -23.31 -3.67
C LYS A 36 7.49 -22.95 -2.21
N GLY A 37 7.89 -23.96 -1.43
CA GLY A 37 8.47 -23.82 -0.09
C GLY A 37 9.96 -24.10 -0.13
#